data_AF-A0A6C0L9A8-F1
#
_entry.id   AF-A0A6C0L9A8-F1
#
_cell.length_a   1.000
_cell.length_b   1.000
_cell.length_c   1.000
_cell.angle_alpha   90.00
_cell.angle_beta   90.00
_cell.angle_gamma   90.00
#
_symmetry.space_group_name_H-M   'P 1'
#
loop_
_entity.id
_entity.type
_entity.pdbx_description
1 polymer ?
#
loop_
_entity_poly.entity_id
_entity_poly.type
_entity_poly.pdbx_seq_one_letter_code
_entity_poly.pdbx_strand_id
1 'polypeptide(L)'
;MLNAEDLRTINKANAADTSPPLDIAEGWLFWFEKRGERMLKDAAKLGYTELAVDLPIEIAGSFDRPALVLIQKTLRGLLDGCFVGFVEDEYQGKPICRLFISW
;
A
#
# COMPACT_ATOMS: atom_id res chain seq x y z
N MET A 1 22.48 -9.86 14.34
CA MET A 1 22.11 -9.79 12.92
C MET A 1 21.08 -10.88 12.70
N LEU A 2 19.83 -10.54 12.36
CA LEU A 2 18.79 -11.54 12.10
C LEU A 2 19.08 -12.22 10.77
N ASN A 3 19.12 -13.56 10.75
CA ASN A 3 19.34 -14.32 9.52
C ASN A 3 18.02 -14.49 8.75
N ALA A 4 18.09 -15.00 7.51
CA ALA A 4 16.91 -15.17 6.66
C ALA A 4 15.86 -16.14 7.23
N GLU A 5 16.26 -17.04 8.12
CA GLU A 5 15.40 -18.02 8.78
C GLU A 5 14.66 -17.40 9.99
N ASP A 6 15.34 -16.53 10.73
CA ASP A 6 14.75 -15.72 11.80
C ASP A 6 13.68 -14.78 11.21
N LEU A 7 13.97 -14.14 10.08
CA LEU A 7 13.00 -13.29 9.37
C LEU A 7 11.79 -14.08 8.88
N ARG A 8 11.99 -15.30 8.37
CA ARG A 8 10.87 -16.19 7.98
C ARG A 8 10.03 -16.60 9.17
N THR A 9 10.65 -16.81 10.33
CA THR A 9 9.96 -17.24 11.55
C THR A 9 9.16 -16.09 12.15
N ILE A 10 9.73 -14.89 12.19
CA ILE A 10 9.03 -13.66 12.59
C ILE A 10 7.86 -13.38 11.63
N ASN A 11 8.07 -13.50 10.33
CA ASN A 11 7.00 -13.32 9.35
C ASN A 11 5.89 -14.37 9.49
N LYS A 12 6.22 -15.64 9.81
CA LYS A 12 5.22 -16.68 10.08
C LYS A 12 4.45 -16.43 11.38
N ALA A 13 5.12 -15.94 12.43
CA ALA A 13 4.48 -15.59 13.69
C ALA A 13 3.54 -14.39 13.54
N ASN A 14 3.95 -13.37 12.78
CA ASN A 14 3.12 -12.20 12.46
C ASN A 14 1.98 -12.56 11.49
N ALA A 15 2.17 -13.50 10.57
CA ALA A 15 1.10 -13.98 9.69
C ALA A 15 -0.01 -14.75 10.43
N ALA A 16 0.23 -15.20 11.66
CA ALA A 16 -0.77 -15.79 12.54
C ALA A 16 -1.55 -14.73 13.35
N ASP A 17 -1.03 -13.50 13.41
CA ASP A 17 -1.67 -12.35 14.02
C ASP A 17 -2.42 -11.60 12.92
N THR A 18 -3.62 -12.08 12.57
CA THR A 18 -4.43 -11.46 11.52
C THR A 18 -5.06 -10.18 12.07
N SER A 19 -4.28 -9.09 12.10
CA SER A 19 -4.87 -7.76 12.25
C SER A 19 -5.92 -7.57 11.14
N PRO A 20 -7.12 -7.05 11.45
CA PRO A 20 -8.10 -6.70 10.44
C PRO A 20 -7.48 -5.84 9.33
N PRO A 21 -7.89 -5.98 8.05
CA PRO A 21 -7.40 -5.16 6.95
C PRO A 21 -7.47 -3.65 7.21
N LEU A 22 -8.43 -3.21 8.03
CA LEU A 22 -8.60 -1.82 8.44
C LEU A 22 -7.42 -1.31 9.30
N ASP A 23 -6.99 -2.08 10.31
CA ASP A 23 -5.89 -1.69 11.20
C ASP A 23 -4.57 -1.65 10.42
N ILE A 24 -4.39 -2.60 9.49
CA ILE A 24 -3.25 -2.62 8.57
C ILE A 24 -3.27 -1.38 7.67
N ALA A 25 -4.45 -0.96 7.19
CA ALA A 25 -4.59 0.21 6.35
C ALA A 25 -4.24 1.51 7.10
N GLU A 26 -4.65 1.64 8.37
CA GLU A 26 -4.27 2.77 9.22
C GLU A 26 -2.76 2.85 9.43
N GLY A 27 -2.12 1.72 9.76
CA GLY A 27 -0.67 1.64 9.92
C GLY A 27 0.08 1.99 8.63
N TRP A 28 -0.39 1.48 7.48
CA TRP A 28 0.18 1.80 6.18
C TRP A 28 0.00 3.28 5.80
N LEU A 29 -1.16 3.86 6.08
CA LEU A 29 -1.43 5.28 5.84
C LEU A 29 -0.51 6.19 6.68
N PHE A 30 -0.27 5.85 7.94
CA PHE A 30 0.68 6.59 8.79
C PHE A 30 2.10 6.54 8.23
N TRP A 31 2.50 5.40 7.66
CA TRP A 31 3.78 5.30 6.95
C TRP A 31 3.77 6.14 5.66
N PHE A 32 2.69 6.11 4.89
CA PHE A 32 2.56 6.86 3.64
C PHE A 32 2.62 8.36 3.87
N GLU A 33 1.93 8.88 4.89
CA GLU A 33 1.97 10.30 5.23
C GLU A 33 3.41 10.79 5.49
N LYS A 34 4.24 9.94 6.12
CA LYS A 34 5.62 10.29 6.43
C LYS A 34 6.60 10.16 5.26
N ARG A 35 6.32 9.27 4.29
CA ARG A 35 7.30 8.88 3.26
C ARG A 35 6.78 8.91 1.82
N GLY A 36 5.49 8.69 1.62
CA GLY A 36 4.81 8.65 0.33
C GLY A 36 4.89 9.97 -0.44
N GLU A 37 4.79 11.11 0.24
CA GLU A 37 4.91 12.42 -0.43
C GLU A 37 6.29 12.60 -1.10
N ARG A 38 7.37 12.15 -0.44
CA ARG A 38 8.71 12.20 -1.03
C ARG A 38 8.80 11.33 -2.28
N MET A 39 8.22 10.13 -2.25
CA MET A 39 8.20 9.22 -3.40
C MET A 39 7.50 9.87 -4.61
N LEU A 40 6.37 10.55 -4.39
CA LEU A 40 5.65 11.27 -5.45
C LEU A 40 6.49 12.42 -6.02
N LYS A 41 7.10 13.25 -5.15
CA LYS A 41 7.98 14.35 -5.57
C LYS A 41 9.18 13.85 -6.37
N ASP A 42 9.77 12.74 -5.96
CA ASP A 42 10.92 12.16 -6.65
C ASP A 42 10.50 11.56 -8.01
N ALA A 43 9.32 10.95 -8.11
CA ALA A 43 8.77 10.49 -9.39
C ALA A 43 8.48 11.65 -10.35
N ALA A 44 7.85 12.72 -9.86
CA ALA A 44 7.57 13.91 -10.67
C ALA A 44 8.86 14.57 -11.21
N LYS A 45 9.92 14.64 -10.39
CA LYS A 45 11.25 15.15 -10.83
C LYS A 45 11.88 14.31 -11.93
N LEU A 46 11.57 13.01 -11.99
CA LEU A 46 12.02 12.10 -13.03
C LEU A 46 11.14 12.16 -14.29
N GLY A 47 10.11 13.00 -14.31
CA GLY A 47 9.21 13.20 -15.44
C GLY A 47 8.05 12.20 -15.51
N TYR A 48 7.81 11.42 -14.45
CA TYR A 48 6.62 10.58 -14.37
C TYR A 48 5.37 11.42 -14.08
N THR A 49 4.24 11.00 -14.63
CA THR A 49 2.90 11.60 -14.42
C THR A 49 1.99 10.71 -13.57
N GLU A 50 2.43 9.49 -13.30
CA GLU A 50 1.68 8.49 -12.55
C GLU A 50 2.62 7.53 -11.82
N LEU A 51 2.09 6.87 -10.79
CA LEU A 51 2.81 5.89 -10.00
C LEU A 51 1.85 4.81 -9.46
N ALA A 52 2.29 3.56 -9.55
CA ALA A 52 1.66 2.42 -8.90
C ALA A 52 2.42 2.07 -7.61
N VAL A 53 1.72 2.04 -6.48
CA VAL A 53 2.26 1.74 -5.15
C VAL A 53 1.72 0.39 -4.68
N ASP A 54 2.62 -0.42 -4.13
CA ASP A 54 2.24 -1.67 -3.49
C ASP A 54 1.55 -1.41 -2.15
N LEU A 55 0.42 -2.08 -1.96
CA LEU A 55 -0.26 -2.18 -0.68
C LEU A 55 0.28 -3.39 0.09
N PRO A 56 0.12 -3.43 1.43
CA PRO A 56 0.33 -4.65 2.21
C PRO A 56 -0.46 -5.81 1.59
N ILE A 57 0.14 -7.00 1.53
CA ILE A 57 -0.42 -8.13 0.79
C ILE A 57 -1.79 -8.57 1.34
N GLU A 58 -2.01 -8.35 2.64
CA GLU A 58 -3.26 -8.61 3.35
C GLU A 58 -4.40 -7.72 2.84
N ILE A 59 -4.10 -6.49 2.42
CA ILE A 59 -5.07 -5.57 1.81
C ILE A 59 -5.14 -5.85 0.30
N ALA A 60 -3.98 -5.92 -0.36
CA ALA A 60 -3.85 -6.08 -1.79
C ALA A 60 -4.58 -7.33 -2.30
N GLY A 61 -4.43 -8.46 -1.60
CA GLY A 61 -5.03 -9.74 -1.96
C GLY A 61 -6.42 -10.00 -1.40
N SER A 62 -6.87 -9.25 -0.39
CA SER A 62 -8.22 -9.43 0.17
C SER A 62 -9.28 -8.62 -0.58
N PHE A 63 -8.87 -7.55 -1.28
CA PHE A 63 -9.79 -6.59 -1.87
C PHE A 63 -10.81 -6.04 -0.85
N ASP A 64 -10.41 -5.93 0.41
CA ASP A 64 -11.29 -5.46 1.48
C ASP A 64 -11.77 -4.03 1.21
N ARG A 65 -13.05 -3.90 0.86
CA ARG A 65 -13.62 -2.63 0.42
C ARG A 65 -13.52 -1.53 1.49
N PRO A 66 -13.82 -1.78 2.78
CA PRO A 66 -13.61 -0.78 3.83
C PRO A 66 -12.18 -0.25 3.89
N ALA A 67 -11.17 -1.12 3.89
CA ALA A 67 -9.76 -0.73 3.91
C ALA A 67 -9.36 0.08 2.66
N LEU A 68 -9.77 -0.36 1.47
CA LEU A 68 -9.49 0.35 0.21
C LEU A 68 -10.16 1.73 0.17
N VAL A 69 -11.41 1.84 0.66
CA VAL A 69 -12.11 3.12 0.74
C VAL A 69 -11.43 4.06 1.74
N LEU A 70 -10.98 3.56 2.88
CA LEU A 70 -10.21 4.34 3.85
C LEU A 70 -8.94 4.89 3.21
N ILE A 71 -8.14 4.04 2.56
CA ILE A 71 -6.91 4.43 1.86
C ILE A 71 -7.21 5.51 0.82
N GLN A 72 -8.17 5.28 -0.06
CA GLN A 72 -8.50 6.22 -1.14
C GLN A 72 -8.95 7.58 -0.59
N LYS A 73 -9.83 7.59 0.42
CA LYS A 73 -10.34 8.84 1.00
C LYS A 73 -9.23 9.63 1.69
N THR A 74 -8.41 8.97 2.51
CA THR A 74 -7.32 9.63 3.23
C THR A 74 -6.31 10.20 2.24
N LEU A 75 -5.90 9.43 1.23
CA LEU A 75 -4.94 9.90 0.23
C LEU A 75 -5.49 11.03 -0.64
N ARG A 76 -6.77 11.04 -1.00
CA ARG A 76 -7.38 12.19 -1.69
C ARG A 76 -7.34 13.46 -0.84
N GLY A 77 -7.44 13.34 0.48
CA GLY A 77 -7.27 14.48 1.39
C GLY A 77 -5.83 14.97 1.49
N LEU A 78 -4.86 14.06 1.41
CA LEU A 78 -3.43 14.39 1.48
C LEU A 78 -2.85 14.88 0.15
N LEU A 79 -3.36 14.38 -0.97
CA LEU A 79 -2.85 14.59 -2.32
C LEU A 79 -3.85 15.38 -3.16
N ASP A 80 -4.09 16.63 -2.75
CA ASP A 80 -5.04 17.50 -3.46
C ASP A 80 -4.66 17.67 -4.94
N GLY A 81 -5.66 17.61 -5.81
CA GLY A 81 -5.48 17.62 -7.28
C GLY A 81 -4.99 16.31 -7.91
N CYS A 82 -4.57 15.31 -7.12
CA CYS A 82 -4.18 14.00 -7.66
C CYS A 82 -5.39 13.08 -7.85
N PHE A 83 -5.38 12.28 -8.91
CA PHE A 83 -6.26 11.12 -8.99
C PHE A 83 -5.72 9.99 -8.12
N VAL A 84 -6.58 9.38 -7.32
CA VAL A 84 -6.26 8.22 -6.49
C VAL A 84 -7.27 7.12 -6.76
N GLY A 85 -6.78 5.99 -7.23
CA GLY A 85 -7.56 4.82 -7.60
C GLY A 85 -6.84 3.50 -7.30
N PHE A 86 -7.44 2.40 -7.74
CA PHE A 86 -6.84 1.09 -7.64
C PHE A 86 -6.85 0.43 -9.02
N VAL A 87 -5.78 -0.30 -9.31
CA VAL A 87 -5.64 -1.12 -10.52
C VAL A 87 -5.45 -2.58 -10.11
N GLU A 88 -5.94 -3.49 -10.95
CA GLU A 88 -5.72 -4.92 -10.77
C GLU A 88 -4.35 -5.31 -11.33
N ASP A 89 -3.64 -6.19 -10.63
CA ASP A 89 -2.34 -6.74 -10.99
C ASP A 89 -2.27 -8.21 -10.50
N GLU A 90 -1.13 -8.87 -10.69
CA GLU A 90 -0.92 -10.26 -10.30
C GLU A 90 0.31 -10.43 -9.39
N TYR A 91 0.15 -11.18 -8.29
CA TYR A 91 1.25 -11.62 -7.45
C TYR A 91 1.18 -13.14 -7.24
N GLN A 92 2.21 -13.86 -7.69
CA GLN A 92 2.30 -15.33 -7.60
C GLN A 92 1.09 -16.06 -8.22
N GLY A 93 0.59 -15.60 -9.38
CA GLY A 93 -0.57 -16.23 -10.03
C GLY A 93 -1.91 -15.89 -9.40
N LYS A 94 -1.97 -14.92 -8.48
CA LYS A 94 -3.20 -14.48 -7.81
C LYS A 94 -3.47 -13.01 -8.07
N PRO A 95 -4.74 -12.61 -8.26
CA PRO A 95 -5.09 -11.21 -8.43
C PRO A 95 -4.78 -10.44 -7.14
N ILE A 96 -4.23 -9.24 -7.30
CA ILE A 96 -4.04 -8.26 -6.25
C ILE A 96 -4.49 -6.88 -6.75
N CYS A 97 -4.81 -5.99 -5.82
CA CYS A 97 -4.97 -4.57 -6.15
C CYS A 97 -3.71 -3.78 -5.79
N ARG A 98 -3.37 -2.82 -6.64
CA ARG A 98 -2.32 -1.83 -6.41
C ARG A 98 -2.92 -0.45 -6.37
N LEU A 99 -2.34 0.42 -5.55
CA LEU A 99 -2.75 1.81 -5.48
C LEU A 99 -2.19 2.54 -6.69
N PHE A 100 -3.04 3.28 -7.39
CA PHE A 100 -2.65 4.10 -8.53
C PHE A 100 -2.85 5.58 -8.19
N ILE A 101 -1.82 6.39 -8.43
CA ILE A 101 -1.82 7.83 -8.22
C ILE A 101 -1.35 8.52 -9.50
N SER A 102 -2.06 9.55 -9.96
CA SER A 102 -1.63 10.39 -11.09
C SER A 102 -1.87 11.88 -10.82
N TRP A 103 -1.04 12.76 -11.40
CA TRP A 103 -1.05 14.21 -11.21
C TRP A 103 -0.88 14.99 -12.51
#